data_AF-A0A662BN86-F1
#
_entry.id   AF-A0A662BN86-F1
#
_cell.length_a   1.000
_cell.length_b   1.000
_cell.length_c   1.000
_cell.angle_alpha   90.00
_cell.angle_beta   90.00
_cell.angle_gamma   90.00
#
_symmetry.space_group_name_H-M   'P 1'
#
loop_
_entity.id
_entity.type
_entity.pdbx_description
1 polymer ?
#
loop_
_entity_poly.entity_id
_entity_poly.type
_entity_poly.pdbx_seq_one_letter_code
_entity_poly.pdbx_strand_id
1 'polypeptide(L)'
;EIATDNSNITGSITQKRYKSFDEWSTSDMTRKEGKLVGIIPNQPPAGKVEYVIKLASNGKTYVLTDEPVVIRFKGAVPMAVLSPHIFFMFFSMLFALRTGLELFFRRIDTKYYVGVVLVTLFFGGLVLGPIVQKFAFGAYWTGWPFGHDLTDNKTLFVFIFWVIAWFVLRRKPQNRLWPFLAVAAMILVYSILHSVMGSEIDHTKDAKQNTELDK
;
A
#
# COMPACT_ATOMS: atom_id res chain seq x y z
N GLU A 1 5.50 7.11 20.93
CA GLU A 1 5.55 7.84 22.22
C GLU A 1 4.42 7.32 23.12
N ILE A 2 4.60 7.33 24.44
CA ILE A 2 3.58 6.94 25.42
C ILE A 2 3.47 8.06 26.46
N ALA A 3 2.29 8.67 26.62
CA ALA A 3 2.05 9.66 27.66
C ALA A 3 1.98 8.96 29.03
N THR A 4 2.67 9.51 30.04
CA THR A 4 2.64 8.95 31.39
C THR A 4 2.89 10.00 32.46
N ASP A 5 1.87 10.22 33.29
CA ASP A 5 1.90 11.19 34.39
C ASP A 5 2.69 10.68 35.61
N ASN A 6 3.08 9.40 35.62
CA ASN A 6 3.80 8.76 36.72
C ASN A 6 5.30 8.63 36.39
N SER A 7 6.15 9.28 37.20
CA SER A 7 7.60 9.29 37.05
C SER A 7 8.27 7.93 37.26
N ASN A 8 7.62 7.01 37.96
CA ASN A 8 8.17 5.70 38.31
C ASN A 8 8.00 4.65 37.20
N ILE A 9 7.30 5.01 36.12
CA ILE A 9 7.14 4.13 34.96
C ILE A 9 8.35 4.28 34.06
N THR A 10 9.03 3.15 33.85
CA THR A 10 10.10 2.99 32.86
C THR A 10 9.61 2.14 31.71
N GLY A 11 10.21 2.29 30.53
CA GLY A 11 9.84 1.52 29.35
C GLY A 11 11.07 1.04 28.62
N SER A 12 10.98 -0.13 28.01
CA SER A 12 11.97 -0.65 27.08
C SER A 12 11.30 -1.08 25.79
N ILE A 13 12.02 -0.89 24.68
CA ILE A 13 11.62 -1.34 23.36
C ILE A 13 12.59 -2.43 22.92
N THR A 14 12.04 -3.62 22.69
CA THR A 14 12.76 -4.75 22.10
C THR A 14 12.39 -4.81 20.62
N GLN A 15 13.37 -4.73 19.73
CA GLN A 15 13.15 -4.63 18.29
C GLN A 15 14.11 -5.51 17.49
N LYS A 16 13.68 -5.94 16.32
CA LYS A 16 14.51 -6.63 15.31
C LYS A 16 14.01 -6.30 13.91
N ARG A 17 14.85 -6.48 12.89
CA ARG A 17 14.39 -6.39 11.50
C ARG A 17 13.47 -7.57 11.20
N TYR A 18 12.34 -7.30 10.53
CA TYR A 18 11.36 -8.31 10.14
C TYR A 18 12.00 -9.36 9.22
N LYS A 19 11.76 -10.66 9.45
CA LYS A 19 12.35 -11.77 8.67
C LYS A 19 13.87 -11.65 8.47
N SER A 20 14.59 -11.31 9.54
CA SER A 20 16.06 -11.30 9.58
C SER A 20 16.57 -12.36 10.55
N PHE A 21 17.85 -12.73 10.41
CA PHE A 21 18.58 -13.54 11.39
C PHE A 21 19.15 -12.69 12.54
N ASP A 22 18.74 -11.42 12.64
CA ASP A 22 19.23 -10.51 13.68
C ASP A 22 18.70 -10.94 15.05
N GLU A 23 19.55 -10.84 16.07
CA GLU A 23 19.13 -10.98 17.46
C GLU A 23 18.25 -9.79 17.88
N TRP A 24 17.35 -10.04 18.84
CA TRP A 24 16.50 -9.00 19.40
C TRP A 24 17.35 -7.97 20.17
N SER A 25 17.32 -6.72 19.72
CA SER A 25 18.00 -5.61 20.40
C SER A 25 17.02 -4.91 21.33
N THR A 26 17.39 -4.74 22.61
CA THR A 26 16.60 -3.98 23.57
C THR A 26 17.25 -2.63 23.84
N SER A 27 16.45 -1.58 23.80
CA SER A 27 16.88 -0.23 24.17
C SER A 27 15.87 0.40 25.13
N ASP A 28 16.37 1.21 26.06
CA ASP A 28 15.54 1.89 27.04
C ASP A 28 14.87 3.12 26.43
N MET A 29 13.61 3.34 26.82
CA MET A 29 12.86 4.53 26.42
C MET A 29 13.31 5.72 27.27
N THR A 30 13.53 6.86 26.62
CA THR A 30 13.90 8.09 27.33
C THR A 30 12.66 8.91 27.66
N ARG A 31 12.61 9.50 28.85
CA ARG A 31 11.53 10.40 29.24
C ARG A 31 11.78 11.80 28.70
N LYS A 32 10.82 12.37 27.97
CA LYS A 32 10.81 13.75 27.50
C LYS A 32 9.40 14.33 27.66
N GLU A 33 9.29 15.48 28.33
CA GLU A 33 8.03 16.25 28.45
C GLU A 33 6.81 15.42 28.93
N GLY A 34 6.98 14.58 29.96
CA GLY A 34 5.89 13.73 30.47
C GLY A 34 5.54 12.52 29.59
N LYS A 35 6.35 12.24 28.57
CA LYS A 35 6.20 11.08 27.67
C LYS A 35 7.41 10.17 27.74
N LEU A 36 7.19 8.87 27.55
CA LEU A 36 8.23 7.89 27.24
C LEU A 36 8.39 7.78 25.72
N VAL A 37 9.61 7.98 25.25
CA VAL A 37 9.98 7.98 23.83
C VAL A 37 10.97 6.86 23.58
N GLY A 38 10.57 5.90 22.73
CA GLY A 38 11.45 4.86 22.19
C GLY A 38 11.90 5.25 20.78
N ILE A 39 13.15 4.94 20.43
CA ILE A 39 13.72 5.24 19.12
C ILE A 39 13.84 3.95 18.33
N ILE A 40 13.25 3.95 17.13
CA ILE A 40 13.42 2.88 16.16
C ILE A 40 14.40 3.38 15.09
N PRO A 41 15.50 2.66 14.81
CA PRO A 41 16.48 3.08 13.81
C PRO A 41 15.83 3.13 12.43
N ASN A 42 16.12 4.21 11.70
CA ASN A 42 15.62 4.38 10.33
C ASN A 42 16.06 3.21 9.44
N GLN A 43 15.16 2.73 8.59
CA GLN A 43 15.42 1.67 7.63
C GLN A 43 15.33 2.19 6.20
N PRO A 44 15.98 1.52 5.23
CA PRO A 44 15.75 1.82 3.81
C PRO A 44 14.27 1.65 3.43
N PRO A 45 13.82 2.26 2.32
CA PRO A 45 12.46 2.11 1.81
C PRO A 45 12.03 0.63 1.72
N ALA A 46 10.78 0.36 2.10
CA ALA A 46 10.20 -0.96 2.32
C ALA A 46 10.73 -1.77 3.52
N GLY A 47 11.82 -1.37 4.17
CA GLY A 47 12.33 -2.00 5.38
C GLY A 47 11.22 -2.18 6.43
N LYS A 48 11.21 -3.34 7.09
CA LYS A 48 10.23 -3.66 8.14
C LYS A 48 10.94 -3.92 9.46
N VAL A 49 10.41 -3.38 10.55
CA VAL A 49 10.91 -3.61 11.92
C VAL A 49 9.77 -4.17 12.76
N GLU A 50 10.06 -5.25 13.48
CA GLU A 50 9.22 -5.76 14.56
C GLU A 50 9.67 -5.15 15.86
N TYR A 51 8.72 -4.67 16.67
CA TYR A 51 9.02 -4.24 18.02
C TYR A 51 7.96 -4.68 19.02
N VAL A 52 8.39 -4.82 20.27
CA VAL A 52 7.57 -5.09 21.45
C VAL A 52 7.91 -4.05 22.49
N ILE A 53 6.89 -3.43 23.08
CA ILE A 53 7.08 -2.46 24.17
C ILE A 53 6.76 -3.14 25.50
N LYS A 54 7.68 -3.00 26.45
CA LYS A 54 7.50 -3.43 27.83
C LYS A 54 7.59 -2.21 28.74
N LEU A 55 6.63 -2.06 29.64
CA LEU A 55 6.64 -1.04 30.70
C LEU A 55 6.92 -1.71 32.03
N ALA A 56 7.74 -1.10 32.87
CA ALA A 56 7.99 -1.55 34.23
C ALA A 56 7.56 -0.47 35.23
N SER A 57 6.82 -0.90 36.25
CA SER A 57 6.34 -0.04 37.35
C SER A 57 6.29 -0.85 38.64
N ASN A 58 6.89 -0.33 39.72
CA ASN A 58 6.89 -0.94 41.06
C ASN A 58 7.29 -2.43 41.07
N GLY A 59 8.30 -2.81 40.28
CA GLY A 59 8.79 -4.19 40.18
C GLY A 59 7.92 -5.15 39.35
N LYS A 60 6.82 -4.68 38.76
CA LYS A 60 6.00 -5.44 37.82
C LYS A 60 6.24 -4.98 36.39
N THR A 61 6.34 -5.94 35.46
CA THR A 61 6.50 -5.70 34.03
C THR A 61 5.18 -5.95 33.30
N TYR A 62 4.76 -4.99 32.49
CA TYR A 62 3.57 -5.03 31.66
C TYR A 62 4.00 -5.02 30.19
N VAL A 63 3.59 -6.04 29.44
CA VAL A 63 3.78 -6.08 27.99
C VAL A 63 2.61 -5.33 27.36
N LEU A 64 2.89 -4.32 26.55
CA LEU A 64 1.84 -3.48 25.94
C LEU A 64 1.29 -4.07 24.64
N THR A 65 2.04 -4.98 24.04
CA THR A 65 1.78 -5.61 22.76
C THR A 65 2.09 -7.10 22.90
N ASP A 66 1.04 -7.91 23.09
CA ASP A 66 1.17 -9.38 23.22
C ASP A 66 1.77 -10.00 21.95
N GLU A 67 1.48 -9.40 20.79
CA GLU A 67 2.09 -9.75 19.50
C GLU A 67 3.05 -8.64 19.02
N PRO A 68 4.21 -8.98 18.42
CA PRO A 68 5.12 -7.99 17.86
C PRO A 68 4.45 -7.12 16.80
N VAL A 69 4.56 -5.81 16.95
CA VAL A 69 4.02 -4.86 15.98
C VAL A 69 5.03 -4.69 14.86
N VAL A 70 4.59 -4.89 13.62
CA VAL A 70 5.41 -4.71 12.41
C VAL A 70 5.15 -3.32 11.83
N ILE A 71 6.19 -2.51 11.74
CA ILE A 71 6.13 -1.23 11.01
C ILE A 71 6.92 -1.32 9.69
N ARG A 72 6.45 -0.60 8.67
CA ARG A 72 7.09 -0.51 7.35
C ARG A 72 7.55 0.92 7.09
N PHE A 73 8.80 1.07 6.67
CA PHE A 73 9.37 2.36 6.32
C PHE A 73 9.03 2.71 4.86
N LYS A 74 8.48 3.91 4.66
CA LYS A 74 8.12 4.43 3.34
C LYS A 74 9.18 5.44 2.89
N GLY A 75 9.68 5.25 1.68
CA GLY A 75 10.58 6.22 1.03
C GLY A 75 9.87 7.52 0.66
N ALA A 76 10.65 8.59 0.48
CA ALA A 76 10.14 9.86 0.00
C ALA A 76 9.74 9.73 -1.49
N VAL A 77 8.47 10.00 -1.80
CA VAL A 77 7.96 10.00 -3.17
C VAL A 77 7.99 11.43 -3.70
N PRO A 78 8.68 11.71 -4.83
CA PRO A 78 8.68 13.03 -5.44
C PRO A 78 7.26 13.51 -5.75
N MET A 79 6.93 14.75 -5.35
CA MET A 79 5.63 15.35 -5.63
C MET A 79 5.31 15.41 -7.13
N ALA A 80 6.33 15.62 -7.97
CA ALA A 80 6.21 15.61 -9.43
C ALA A 80 5.67 14.29 -10.00
N VAL A 81 5.79 13.17 -9.27
CA VAL A 81 5.25 11.85 -9.67
C VAL A 81 3.94 11.56 -8.94
N LEU A 82 3.86 11.91 -7.66
CA LEU A 82 2.68 11.66 -6.83
C LEU A 82 1.46 12.49 -7.30
N SER A 83 1.67 13.77 -7.61
CA SER A 83 0.62 14.66 -8.09
C SER A 83 -0.05 14.17 -9.38
N PRO A 84 0.68 13.85 -10.47
CA PRO A 84 0.04 13.32 -11.67
C PRO A 84 -0.61 11.96 -11.42
N HIS A 85 -0.03 11.10 -10.56
CA HIS A 85 -0.65 9.82 -10.21
C HIS A 85 -2.04 10.01 -9.60
N ILE A 86 -2.15 10.85 -8.56
CA ILE A 86 -3.42 11.13 -7.89
C ILE A 86 -4.41 11.77 -8.87
N PHE A 87 -3.94 12.71 -9.70
CA PHE A 87 -4.76 13.35 -10.72
C PHE A 87 -5.39 12.32 -11.65
N PHE A 88 -4.59 11.45 -12.28
CA PHE A 88 -5.12 10.45 -13.22
C PHE A 88 -6.05 9.44 -12.53
N MET A 89 -5.73 9.00 -11.31
CA MET A 89 -6.58 8.09 -10.54
C MET A 89 -7.93 8.72 -10.21
N PHE A 90 -7.94 9.97 -9.75
CA PHE A 90 -9.17 10.69 -9.43
C PHE A 90 -10.06 10.88 -10.68
N PHE A 91 -9.46 11.31 -11.80
CA PHE A 91 -10.20 11.49 -13.05
C PHE A 91 -10.73 10.16 -13.59
N SER A 92 -9.98 9.07 -13.47
CA SER A 92 -10.47 7.75 -13.87
C SER A 92 -11.73 7.36 -13.09
N MET A 93 -11.76 7.62 -11.78
CA MET A 93 -12.91 7.32 -10.92
C MET A 93 -14.09 8.25 -11.21
N LEU A 94 -13.83 9.54 -11.45
CA LEU A 94 -14.86 10.52 -11.81
C LEU A 94 -15.58 10.12 -13.12
N PHE A 95 -14.82 9.77 -14.16
CA PHE A 95 -15.39 9.34 -15.43
C PHE A 95 -16.02 7.95 -15.36
N ALA A 96 -15.55 7.07 -14.47
CA ALA A 96 -16.19 5.80 -14.22
C ALA A 96 -17.57 5.99 -13.59
N LEU A 97 -17.70 6.88 -12.60
CA LEU A 97 -19.00 7.24 -12.03
C LEU A 97 -19.92 7.88 -13.07
N ARG A 98 -19.38 8.78 -13.92
CA ARG A 98 -20.13 9.35 -15.04
C ARG A 98 -20.64 8.28 -16.00
N THR A 99 -19.81 7.30 -16.33
CA THR A 99 -20.19 6.13 -17.15
C THR A 99 -21.31 5.33 -16.48
N GLY A 100 -21.19 5.12 -15.16
CA GLY A 100 -22.21 4.51 -14.30
C GLY A 100 -23.57 5.20 -14.42
N LEU A 101 -23.60 6.52 -14.24
CA LEU A 101 -24.82 7.32 -14.36
C LEU A 101 -25.40 7.30 -15.78
N GLU A 102 -24.55 7.33 -16.79
CA GLU A 102 -24.98 7.30 -18.21
C GLU A 102 -25.69 5.98 -18.55
N LEU A 103 -25.31 4.85 -17.93
CA LEU A 103 -26.02 3.58 -18.12
C LEU A 103 -27.50 3.64 -17.68
N PHE A 104 -27.82 4.48 -16.68
CA PHE A 104 -29.17 4.61 -16.10
C PHE A 104 -29.99 5.76 -16.69
N PHE A 105 -29.39 6.92 -16.94
CA PHE A 105 -30.15 8.15 -17.18
C PHE A 105 -30.24 8.59 -18.66
N ARG A 106 -29.23 8.38 -19.53
CA ARG A 106 -29.27 8.81 -20.95
C ARG A 106 -28.12 8.24 -21.80
N ARG A 107 -28.23 8.29 -23.14
CA ARG A 107 -27.32 7.63 -24.10
C ARG A 107 -26.30 8.60 -24.75
N ILE A 108 -25.53 9.35 -23.98
CA ILE A 108 -24.44 10.18 -24.50
C ILE A 108 -23.16 9.36 -24.45
N ASP A 109 -22.71 8.90 -25.61
CA ASP A 109 -21.38 8.35 -25.91
C ASP A 109 -20.67 7.60 -24.78
N THR A 110 -21.31 6.55 -24.23
CA THR A 110 -20.71 5.66 -23.21
C THR A 110 -19.33 5.14 -23.66
N LYS A 111 -19.13 4.93 -24.97
CA LYS A 111 -17.85 4.53 -25.57
C LYS A 111 -16.74 5.56 -25.34
N TYR A 112 -17.05 6.85 -25.43
CA TYR A 112 -16.07 7.92 -25.20
C TYR A 112 -15.60 7.91 -23.74
N TYR A 113 -16.53 7.92 -22.79
CA TYR A 113 -16.18 7.90 -21.37
C TYR A 113 -15.43 6.63 -20.95
N VAL A 114 -15.85 5.46 -21.45
CA VAL A 114 -15.12 4.20 -21.23
C VAL A 114 -13.68 4.29 -21.76
N GLY A 115 -13.47 4.91 -22.92
CA GLY A 115 -12.13 5.17 -23.46
C GLY A 115 -11.30 6.11 -22.57
N VAL A 116 -11.91 7.18 -22.07
CA VAL A 116 -11.24 8.13 -21.15
C VAL A 116 -10.85 7.44 -19.85
N VAL A 117 -11.73 6.63 -19.25
CA VAL A 117 -11.41 5.86 -18.04
C VAL A 117 -10.26 4.90 -18.29
N LEU A 118 -10.28 4.17 -19.42
CA LEU A 118 -9.21 3.24 -19.76
C LEU A 118 -7.85 3.94 -19.89
N VAL A 119 -7.80 5.08 -20.58
CA VAL A 119 -6.55 5.84 -20.76
C VAL A 119 -6.06 6.43 -19.43
N THR A 120 -6.93 7.07 -18.67
CA THR A 120 -6.57 7.67 -17.37
C THR A 120 -6.17 6.62 -16.35
N LEU A 121 -6.85 5.47 -16.30
CA LEU A 121 -6.50 4.35 -15.43
C LEU A 121 -5.18 3.67 -15.87
N PHE A 122 -4.90 3.61 -17.17
CA PHE A 122 -3.63 3.08 -17.66
C PHE A 122 -2.46 3.94 -17.17
N PHE A 123 -2.51 5.26 -17.43
CA PHE A 123 -1.43 6.17 -17.02
C PHE A 123 -1.35 6.35 -15.50
N GLY A 124 -2.49 6.53 -14.83
CA GLY A 124 -2.54 6.68 -13.38
C GLY A 124 -2.21 5.40 -12.63
N GLY A 125 -2.88 4.30 -12.97
CA GLY A 125 -2.79 3.03 -12.26
C GLY A 125 -1.59 2.18 -12.68
N LEU A 126 -1.43 1.88 -13.97
CA LEU A 126 -0.43 0.91 -14.45
C LEU A 126 0.94 1.52 -14.80
N VAL A 127 1.02 2.82 -15.09
CA VAL A 127 2.30 3.49 -15.36
C VAL A 127 2.80 4.21 -14.12
N LEU A 128 2.04 5.19 -13.61
CA LEU A 128 2.47 6.02 -12.49
C LEU A 128 2.39 5.30 -11.14
N GLY A 129 1.44 4.38 -10.94
CA GLY A 129 1.33 3.57 -9.72
C GLY A 129 2.63 2.82 -9.42
N PRO A 130 3.17 2.03 -10.36
CA PRO A 130 4.46 1.33 -10.23
C PRO A 130 5.65 2.25 -9.95
N ILE A 131 5.66 3.44 -10.55
CA ILE A 131 6.71 4.42 -10.32
C ILE A 131 6.62 4.95 -8.89
N VAL A 132 5.42 5.32 -8.42
CA VAL A 132 5.19 5.71 -7.01
C VAL A 132 5.59 4.58 -6.06
N GLN A 133 5.25 3.33 -6.42
CA GLN A 133 5.60 2.15 -5.64
C GLN A 133 7.11 1.95 -5.52
N LYS A 134 7.85 2.16 -6.62
CA LYS A 134 9.32 2.13 -6.57
C LYS A 134 9.88 3.19 -5.64
N PHE A 135 9.39 4.42 -5.69
CA PHE A 135 9.88 5.46 -4.79
C PHE A 135 9.52 5.18 -3.32
N ALA A 136 8.34 4.61 -3.07
CA ALA A 136 7.88 4.30 -1.72
C ALA A 136 8.57 3.06 -1.13
N PHE A 137 8.84 2.04 -1.96
CA PHE A 137 9.14 0.68 -1.51
C PHE A 137 10.27 -0.03 -2.29
N GLY A 138 10.93 0.65 -3.24
CA GLY A 138 12.06 0.10 -3.99
C GLY A 138 11.69 -0.85 -5.15
N ALA A 139 10.43 -1.29 -5.27
CA ALA A 139 9.98 -2.21 -6.31
C ALA A 139 8.97 -1.54 -7.27
N TYR A 140 9.16 -1.73 -8.57
CA TYR A 140 8.24 -1.19 -9.59
C TYR A 140 6.89 -1.90 -9.57
N TRP A 141 6.86 -3.23 -9.59
CA TRP A 141 5.62 -4.01 -9.64
C TRP A 141 5.79 -5.24 -8.76
N THR A 142 4.87 -5.46 -7.85
CA THR A 142 4.87 -6.62 -6.96
C THR A 142 3.62 -7.47 -7.11
N GLY A 143 2.71 -7.12 -8.02
CA GLY A 143 1.57 -7.94 -8.42
C GLY A 143 1.90 -9.00 -9.48
N TRP A 144 0.88 -9.73 -9.89
CA TRP A 144 0.92 -10.72 -10.96
C TRP A 144 1.34 -10.07 -12.29
N PRO A 145 2.20 -10.69 -13.11
CA PRO A 145 2.69 -12.08 -12.99
C PRO A 145 3.96 -12.26 -12.13
N PHE A 146 4.57 -11.17 -11.64
CA PHE A 146 5.90 -11.22 -11.00
C PHE A 146 5.86 -11.30 -9.46
N GLY A 147 4.68 -11.15 -8.84
CA GLY A 147 4.51 -11.27 -7.39
C GLY A 147 3.04 -11.44 -6.98
N HIS A 148 2.78 -11.26 -5.67
CA HIS A 148 1.48 -11.52 -5.03
C HIS A 148 0.87 -10.28 -4.36
N ASP A 149 1.34 -9.06 -4.66
CA ASP A 149 0.74 -7.85 -4.08
C ASP A 149 -0.69 -7.66 -4.57
N LEU A 150 -1.59 -7.60 -3.59
CA LEU A 150 -3.02 -7.45 -3.81
C LEU A 150 -3.35 -6.07 -4.40
N THR A 151 -2.53 -5.04 -4.11
CA THR A 151 -2.77 -3.66 -4.56
C THR A 151 -2.59 -3.52 -6.07
N ASP A 152 -1.52 -4.09 -6.60
CA ASP A 152 -1.23 -4.14 -8.03
C ASP A 152 -2.24 -5.03 -8.77
N ASN A 153 -2.59 -6.18 -8.19
CA ASN A 153 -3.57 -7.12 -8.75
C ASN A 153 -4.97 -6.53 -8.86
N LYS A 154 -5.40 -5.79 -7.84
CA LYS A 154 -6.69 -5.07 -7.83
C LYS A 154 -6.78 -4.08 -8.97
N THR A 155 -5.74 -3.26 -9.17
CA THR A 155 -5.70 -2.26 -10.24
C THR A 155 -5.72 -2.93 -11.61
N LEU A 156 -4.95 -3.99 -11.80
CA LEU A 156 -4.92 -4.77 -13.03
C LEU A 156 -6.28 -5.44 -13.32
N PHE A 157 -6.93 -6.01 -12.30
CA PHE A 157 -8.25 -6.61 -12.41
C PHE A 157 -9.28 -5.60 -12.92
N VAL A 158 -9.36 -4.43 -12.29
CA VAL A 158 -10.26 -3.35 -12.74
C VAL A 158 -9.93 -2.94 -14.17
N PHE A 159 -8.64 -2.78 -14.50
CA PHE A 159 -8.21 -2.41 -15.84
C PHE A 159 -8.67 -3.42 -16.91
N ILE A 160 -8.58 -4.73 -16.65
CA ILE A 160 -9.04 -5.78 -17.56
C ILE A 160 -10.55 -5.65 -17.83
N PHE A 161 -11.36 -5.40 -16.81
CA PHE A 161 -12.80 -5.17 -16.99
C PHE A 161 -13.08 -3.96 -17.89
N TRP A 162 -12.34 -2.86 -17.73
CA TRP A 162 -12.45 -1.69 -18.60
C TRP A 162 -12.02 -1.97 -20.04
N VAL A 163 -10.96 -2.76 -20.25
CA VAL A 163 -10.52 -3.20 -21.58
C VAL A 163 -11.60 -4.04 -22.27
N ILE A 164 -12.20 -4.99 -21.56
CA ILE A 164 -13.28 -5.83 -22.10
C ILE A 164 -14.50 -4.96 -22.43
N ALA A 165 -14.90 -4.07 -21.51
CA ALA A 165 -16.01 -3.15 -21.74
C ALA A 165 -15.79 -2.30 -22.99
N TRP A 166 -14.60 -1.73 -23.16
CA TRP A 166 -14.26 -0.93 -24.33
C TRP A 166 -14.29 -1.74 -25.64
N PHE A 167 -13.72 -2.95 -25.65
CA PHE A 167 -13.72 -3.81 -26.83
C PHE A 167 -15.13 -4.23 -27.23
N VAL A 168 -15.97 -4.57 -26.25
CA VAL A 168 -17.37 -4.92 -26.48
C VAL A 168 -18.15 -3.71 -27.01
N LEU A 169 -17.93 -2.51 -26.48
CA LEU A 169 -18.59 -1.29 -26.96
C LEU A 169 -18.16 -0.88 -28.36
N ARG A 170 -16.93 -1.22 -28.79
CA ARG A 170 -16.52 -1.04 -30.19
C ARG A 170 -17.36 -1.88 -31.16
N ARG A 171 -17.76 -3.10 -30.77
CA ARG A 171 -18.55 -4.01 -31.62
C ARG A 171 -20.07 -3.85 -31.43
N LYS A 172 -20.50 -3.58 -30.20
CA LYS A 172 -21.92 -3.47 -29.79
C LYS A 172 -22.10 -2.23 -28.92
N PRO A 173 -22.27 -1.03 -29.50
CA PRO A 173 -22.36 0.22 -28.74
C PRO A 173 -23.59 0.31 -27.83
N GLN A 174 -24.60 -0.54 -28.06
CA GLN A 174 -25.81 -0.61 -27.23
C GLN A 174 -25.63 -1.47 -25.97
N ASN A 175 -24.50 -2.17 -25.81
CA ASN A 175 -24.30 -3.08 -24.69
C ASN A 175 -24.06 -2.31 -23.38
N ARG A 176 -24.85 -2.63 -22.36
CA ARG A 176 -24.78 -2.00 -21.03
C ARG A 176 -24.16 -2.88 -19.96
N LEU A 177 -24.14 -4.19 -20.19
CA LEU A 177 -23.74 -5.16 -19.18
C LEU A 177 -22.26 -5.04 -18.82
N TRP A 178 -21.38 -4.91 -19.82
CA TRP A 178 -19.94 -4.84 -19.56
C TRP A 178 -19.48 -3.52 -18.92
N PRO A 179 -19.92 -2.33 -19.38
CA PRO A 179 -19.61 -1.09 -18.67
C PRO A 179 -20.16 -1.09 -17.24
N PHE A 180 -21.36 -1.64 -17.02
CA PHE A 180 -21.92 -1.78 -15.67
C PHE A 180 -21.04 -2.67 -14.78
N LEU A 181 -20.61 -3.84 -15.28
CA LEU A 181 -19.70 -4.72 -14.56
C LEU A 181 -18.34 -4.03 -14.28
N ALA A 182 -17.81 -3.25 -15.21
CA ALA A 182 -16.57 -2.52 -15.01
C ALA A 182 -16.69 -1.42 -13.93
N VAL A 183 -17.79 -0.67 -13.93
CA VAL A 183 -18.08 0.32 -12.88
C VAL A 183 -18.27 -0.36 -11.52
N ALA A 184 -19.02 -1.46 -11.47
CA ALA A 184 -19.23 -2.23 -10.24
C ALA A 184 -17.92 -2.80 -9.70
N ALA A 185 -17.08 -3.39 -10.57
CA ALA A 185 -15.75 -3.89 -10.20
C ALA A 185 -14.86 -2.77 -9.66
N MET A 186 -14.88 -1.60 -10.31
CA MET A 186 -14.12 -0.43 -9.88
C MET A 186 -14.56 0.03 -8.48
N ILE A 187 -15.87 0.22 -8.27
CA ILE A 187 -16.41 0.62 -6.97
C ILE A 187 -16.06 -0.41 -5.90
N LEU A 188 -16.23 -1.72 -6.19
CA LEU A 188 -15.94 -2.79 -5.25
C LEU A 188 -14.46 -2.78 -4.84
N VAL A 189 -13.55 -2.67 -5.81
CA VAL A 189 -12.10 -2.67 -5.56
C VAL A 189 -11.66 -1.44 -4.78
N TYR A 190 -12.17 -0.25 -5.10
CA TYR A 190 -11.84 0.98 -4.38
C TYR A 190 -12.58 1.10 -3.03
N SER A 191 -13.69 0.40 -2.82
CA SER A 191 -14.39 0.34 -1.53
C SER A 191 -13.73 -0.62 -0.54
N ILE A 192 -13.00 -1.64 -1.02
CA ILE A 192 -12.16 -2.48 -0.16
C ILE A 192 -10.95 -1.64 0.27
N LEU A 193 -11.10 -0.95 1.40
CA LEU A 193 -10.06 -0.11 2.01
C LEU A 193 -8.74 -0.89 2.17
N HIS A 194 -7.62 -0.22 1.88
CA HIS A 194 -6.23 -0.70 1.84
C HIS A 194 -5.66 -1.23 3.18
N SER A 195 -6.45 -1.82 4.08
CA SER A 195 -5.97 -2.15 5.42
C SER A 195 -5.41 -3.56 5.61
N VAL A 196 -5.50 -4.46 4.61
CA VAL A 196 -5.25 -5.89 4.92
C VAL A 196 -3.93 -6.45 4.38
N MET A 197 -3.49 -6.18 3.14
CA MET A 197 -2.32 -6.90 2.57
C MET A 197 -1.62 -6.12 1.46
N GLY A 198 -0.59 -5.34 1.80
CA GLY A 198 0.38 -4.79 0.83
C GLY A 198 1.65 -5.63 0.76
N SER A 199 2.37 -5.60 -0.37
CA SER A 199 3.59 -6.39 -0.64
C SER A 199 4.57 -6.52 0.53
N GLU A 200 5.05 -7.75 0.73
CA GLU A 200 6.08 -8.09 1.70
C GLU A 200 7.44 -8.14 1.03
N ILE A 201 8.44 -7.45 1.59
CA ILE A 201 9.83 -7.75 1.31
C ILE A 201 10.31 -8.85 2.26
N ASP A 202 11.05 -9.81 1.71
CA ASP A 202 11.57 -10.97 2.40
C ASP A 202 13.10 -10.83 2.52
N HIS A 203 13.56 -10.28 3.64
CA HIS A 203 14.98 -10.03 3.92
C HIS A 203 15.81 -11.33 4.01
N THR A 204 15.18 -12.49 4.02
CA THR A 204 15.86 -13.80 3.96
C THR A 204 16.53 -14.08 2.60
N LYS A 205 16.17 -13.33 1.54
CA LYS A 205 16.72 -13.54 0.18
C LYS A 205 17.95 -12.67 -0.13
N ASP A 206 18.05 -11.46 0.43
CA ASP A 206 19.20 -10.56 0.20
C ASP A 206 20.51 -11.10 0.80
N ALA A 207 20.45 -11.86 1.89
CA ALA A 207 21.63 -12.47 2.51
C ALA A 207 22.25 -13.61 1.69
N LYS A 208 21.47 -14.31 0.85
CA LYS A 208 22.00 -15.39 0.02
C LYS A 208 22.85 -14.86 -1.13
N GLN A 209 22.53 -13.69 -1.68
CA GLN A 209 23.27 -13.12 -2.80
C GLN A 209 24.65 -12.58 -2.38
N ASN A 210 24.79 -12.10 -1.14
CA ASN A 210 26.09 -11.63 -0.62
C ASN A 210 26.99 -12.77 -0.12
N THR A 211 26.44 -13.97 0.11
CA THR A 211 27.23 -15.14 0.55
C THR A 211 27.75 -15.98 -0.63
N GLU A 212 27.16 -15.83 -1.83
CA GLU A 212 27.63 -16.48 -3.07
C GLU A 212 28.67 -15.66 -3.85
N LEU A 213 28.82 -14.37 -3.56
CA LEU A 213 29.86 -13.51 -4.15
C LEU A 213 31.18 -13.52 -3.36
N ASP A 214 31.21 -14.17 -2.20
CA ASP A 214 32.36 -14.27 -1.28
C ASP A 214 32.85 -15.73 -1.08
N LYS A 215 32.51 -16.61 -2.02
CA LYS A 215 33.06 -17.97 -2.16
C LYS A 215 33.67 -18.16 -3.54
#